data_AF-A0A5N5HQM9-F1
#
_entry.id   AF-A0A5N5HQM9-F1
#
_cell.length_a   1.000
_cell.length_b   1.000
_cell.length_c   1.000
_cell.angle_alpha   90.00
_cell.angle_beta   90.00
_cell.angle_gamma   90.00
#
_symmetry.space_group_name_H-M   'P 1'
#
loop_
_entity.id
_entity.type
_entity.pdbx_description
1 polymer ?
#
loop_
_entity_poly.entity_id
_entity_poly.type
_entity_poly.pdbx_seq_one_letter_code
_entity_poly.pdbx_strand_id
1 'polypeptide(L)'
;MTELNQVVTKMVFENYKVEKYHDDHIQSTMPITVLVKDDEPKTDETETVEHNHTDKYNEWIGYDPLPSSLLFLAGDGLQVWSNDRIKSCMHRVVLKENKVRYSFGQFFWNKGDHPMQYKPIDLVEYFQYYYENMSTVGFDFSVKEYCGV
;
A
#
# COMPACT_ATOMS: atom_id res chain seq x y z
N MET A 1 -15.59 2.78 5.20
CA MET A 1 -14.39 2.66 4.34
C MET A 1 -14.72 2.62 2.86
N THR A 2 -15.64 1.79 2.37
CA THR A 2 -15.96 1.67 0.93
C THR A 2 -16.34 3.00 0.26
N GLU A 3 -17.22 3.79 0.86
CA GLU A 3 -17.60 5.13 0.33
C GLU A 3 -16.39 6.07 0.21
N LEU A 4 -15.50 6.03 1.20
CA LEU A 4 -14.29 6.85 1.21
C LEU A 4 -13.30 6.40 0.12
N ASN A 5 -13.19 5.10 -0.14
CA ASN A 5 -12.44 4.58 -1.28
C ASN A 5 -13.04 5.07 -2.61
N GLN A 6 -14.37 5.02 -2.78
CA GLN A 6 -15.03 5.55 -3.98
C GLN A 6 -14.73 7.04 -4.20
N VAL A 7 -14.79 7.86 -3.13
CA VAL A 7 -14.44 9.29 -3.23
C VAL A 7 -12.97 9.50 -3.63
N VAL A 8 -12.02 8.82 -2.98
CA VAL A 8 -10.59 8.95 -3.29
C VAL A 8 -10.25 8.43 -4.68
N THR A 9 -10.76 7.25 -5.07
CA THR A 9 -10.59 6.68 -6.41
C THR A 9 -11.16 7.61 -7.48
N LYS A 10 -12.36 8.17 -7.27
CA LYS A 10 -12.94 9.15 -8.20
C LYS A 10 -12.03 10.37 -8.38
N MET A 11 -11.52 10.97 -7.30
CA MET A 11 -10.60 12.11 -7.38
C MET A 11 -9.32 11.77 -8.17
N VAL A 12 -8.77 10.56 -8.00
CA VAL A 12 -7.62 10.08 -8.77
C VAL A 12 -7.97 9.93 -10.25
N PHE A 13 -9.12 9.34 -10.57
CA PHE A 13 -9.54 9.08 -11.96
C PHE A 13 -9.87 10.36 -12.73
N GLU A 14 -10.49 11.35 -12.07
CA GLU A 14 -10.77 12.68 -12.62
C GLU A 14 -9.46 13.44 -12.92
N ASN A 15 -8.51 13.47 -11.98
CA ASN A 15 -7.19 14.08 -12.19
C ASN A 15 -6.43 13.44 -13.38
N TYR A 16 -6.64 12.15 -13.61
CA TYR A 16 -6.00 11.40 -14.69
C TYR A 16 -6.79 11.40 -16.01
N LYS A 17 -8.02 11.95 -16.04
CA LYS A 17 -8.94 11.99 -17.20
C LYS A 17 -9.32 10.60 -17.73
N VAL A 18 -9.59 9.70 -16.78
CA VAL A 18 -9.87 8.27 -17.00
C VAL A 18 -11.17 7.83 -16.31
N GLU A 19 -12.05 8.78 -16.01
CA GLU A 19 -13.32 8.62 -15.28
C GLU A 19 -14.20 7.50 -15.83
N LYS A 20 -14.17 7.28 -17.14
CA LYS A 20 -14.91 6.20 -17.82
C LYS A 20 -14.57 4.77 -17.35
N TYR A 21 -13.45 4.57 -16.66
CA TYR A 21 -13.06 3.27 -16.08
C TYR A 21 -13.34 3.17 -14.58
N HIS A 22 -13.89 4.21 -13.95
CA HIS A 22 -14.09 4.27 -12.49
C HIS A 22 -15.02 3.16 -12.00
N ASP A 23 -16.16 2.96 -12.64
CA ASP A 23 -17.18 2.03 -12.17
C ASP A 23 -16.71 0.57 -12.35
N ASP A 24 -16.02 0.27 -13.46
CA ASP A 24 -15.38 -1.03 -13.69
C ASP A 24 -14.31 -1.32 -12.62
N HIS A 25 -13.47 -0.33 -12.30
CA HIS A 25 -12.47 -0.43 -11.24
C HIS A 25 -13.14 -0.74 -9.89
N ILE A 26 -14.11 0.07 -9.46
CA ILE A 26 -14.84 -0.12 -8.19
C ILE A 26 -15.56 -1.48 -8.13
N GLN A 27 -16.10 -1.98 -9.24
CA GLN A 27 -16.72 -3.31 -9.30
C GLN A 27 -15.69 -4.45 -9.25
N SER A 28 -14.48 -4.24 -9.78
CA SER A 28 -13.37 -5.19 -9.71
C SER A 28 -12.62 -5.19 -8.37
N THR A 29 -12.96 -4.25 -7.47
CA THR A 29 -12.23 -4.05 -6.22
C THR A 29 -12.54 -5.14 -5.19
N MET A 30 -11.51 -5.86 -4.75
CA MET A 30 -11.55 -6.77 -3.60
C MET A 30 -10.97 -6.05 -2.37
N PRO A 31 -11.79 -5.77 -1.33
CA PRO A 31 -11.32 -5.17 -0.09
C PRO A 31 -10.67 -6.22 0.84
N ILE A 32 -9.56 -5.86 1.45
CA ILE A 32 -8.90 -6.63 2.51
C ILE A 32 -8.83 -5.76 3.75
N THR A 33 -9.25 -6.30 4.88
CA THR A 33 -9.21 -5.62 6.18
C THR A 33 -8.18 -6.31 7.07
N VAL A 34 -7.22 -5.54 7.59
CA VAL A 34 -6.20 -6.02 8.52
C VAL A 34 -6.32 -5.27 9.83
N LEU A 35 -6.33 -6.01 10.93
CA LEU A 35 -6.19 -5.47 12.29
C LEU A 35 -4.79 -5.87 12.77
N VAL A 36 -3.97 -4.88 13.10
CA VAL A 36 -2.60 -5.09 13.57
C VAL A 36 -2.52 -4.68 15.04
N LYS A 37 -1.86 -5.51 15.83
CA LYS A 37 -1.46 -5.24 17.21
C LYS A 37 0.06 -5.32 17.26
N ASP A 38 0.71 -4.17 17.42
CA ASP A 38 2.14 -4.10 17.63
C ASP A 38 2.37 -4.18 19.15
N ASP A 39 3.09 -5.22 19.59
CA ASP A 39 3.49 -5.38 20.99
C ASP A 39 4.54 -4.33 21.39
N GLU A 40 4.73 -4.15 22.70
CA GLU A 40 5.75 -3.25 23.23
C GLU A 40 7.16 -3.74 22.84
N PRO A 41 8.08 -2.83 22.46
CA PRO A 41 9.45 -3.20 22.14
C PRO A 41 10.09 -3.94 23.33
N LYS A 42 10.80 -5.04 23.06
CA LYS A 42 11.36 -5.94 24.07
C LYS A 42 12.68 -5.43 24.66
N THR A 43 13.18 -4.31 24.16
CA THR A 43 14.42 -3.63 24.56
C THR A 43 14.20 -2.12 24.49
N ASP A 44 15.11 -1.33 25.06
CA ASP A 44 15.13 0.14 24.87
C ASP A 44 15.53 0.56 23.43
N GLU A 45 15.79 -0.40 22.53
CA GLU A 45 16.04 -0.14 21.12
C GLU A 45 14.71 0.07 20.36
N THR A 46 14.77 0.92 19.33
CA THR A 46 13.60 1.28 18.53
C THR A 46 13.20 0.15 17.59
N GLU A 47 12.28 -0.72 18.01
CA GLU A 47 11.74 -1.77 17.15
C GLU A 47 10.94 -1.17 15.97
N THR A 48 11.26 -1.64 14.76
CA THR A 48 10.60 -1.22 13.51
C THR A 48 9.52 -2.25 13.14
N VAL A 49 8.26 -1.80 13.09
CA VAL A 49 7.05 -2.60 12.80
C VAL A 49 6.08 -1.71 11.99
N GLU A 50 5.58 -2.12 10.81
CA GLU A 50 4.51 -1.52 9.93
C GLU A 50 3.75 -0.21 10.33
N HIS A 51 3.80 0.97 9.66
CA HIS A 51 4.16 1.39 8.28
C HIS A 51 4.14 2.98 8.08
N ASN A 52 5.27 3.75 7.94
CA ASN A 52 5.43 5.24 7.66
C ASN A 52 6.05 5.62 6.29
N HIS A 53 5.47 6.55 5.50
CA HIS A 53 5.94 6.99 4.17
C HIS A 53 7.38 7.57 4.01
N THR A 54 7.96 7.34 2.82
CA THR A 54 9.09 8.12 2.25
C THR A 54 8.63 9.24 1.31
N ASP A 55 9.44 10.28 1.16
CA ASP A 55 9.22 11.35 0.20
C ASP A 55 9.87 11.09 -1.19
N LYS A 56 9.80 12.07 -2.11
CA LYS A 56 10.40 11.97 -3.46
C LYS A 56 11.94 11.97 -3.50
N TYR A 57 12.59 12.14 -2.36
CA TYR A 57 14.05 12.07 -2.19
C TYR A 57 14.46 10.83 -1.37
N ASN A 58 13.53 9.91 -1.09
CA ASN A 58 13.67 8.75 -0.21
C ASN A 58 13.90 9.10 1.28
N GLU A 59 13.57 10.33 1.70
CA GLU A 59 13.66 10.72 3.10
C GLU A 59 12.43 10.27 3.89
N TRP A 60 12.64 9.81 5.12
CA TRP A 60 11.56 9.33 5.99
C TRP A 60 10.78 10.49 6.60
N ILE A 61 9.48 10.58 6.31
CA ILE A 61 8.60 11.56 6.93
C ILE A 61 7.87 10.91 8.10
N GLY A 62 8.06 11.45 9.30
CA GLY A 62 7.27 11.10 10.48
C GLY A 62 5.84 11.62 10.37
N TYR A 63 4.85 10.77 10.64
CA TYR A 63 3.44 11.14 10.66
C TYR A 63 2.87 10.97 12.07
N ASP A 64 2.30 12.06 12.60
CA ASP A 64 1.58 12.07 13.88
C ASP A 64 0.08 12.23 13.58
N PRO A 65 -0.75 11.18 13.72
CA PRO A 65 -2.15 11.21 13.31
C PRO A 65 -2.99 12.09 14.25
N LEU A 66 -3.66 13.08 13.68
CA LEU A 66 -4.70 13.82 14.41
C LEU A 66 -5.87 12.86 14.76
N PRO A 67 -6.60 13.10 15.88
CA PRO A 67 -7.81 12.37 16.19
C PRO A 67 -8.80 12.37 15.01
N SER A 68 -9.35 11.20 14.70
CA SER A 68 -10.26 10.98 13.56
C SER A 68 -9.68 11.30 12.17
N SER A 69 -8.35 11.38 12.02
CA SER A 69 -7.70 11.40 10.70
C SER A 69 -7.48 9.99 10.14
N LEU A 70 -7.29 9.92 8.82
CA LEU A 70 -6.95 8.69 8.08
C LEU A 70 -5.82 9.00 7.09
N LEU A 71 -4.89 8.06 6.96
CA LEU A 71 -3.80 8.13 5.99
C LEU A 71 -4.17 7.31 4.75
N PHE A 72 -4.01 7.92 3.56
CA PHE A 72 -4.14 7.23 2.27
C PHE A 72 -2.78 7.07 1.64
N LEU A 73 -2.44 5.83 1.27
CA LEU A 73 -1.17 5.47 0.65
C LEU A 73 -1.44 4.76 -0.67
N ALA A 74 -0.60 5.03 -1.67
CA ALA A 74 -0.58 4.25 -2.89
C ALA A 74 0.15 2.94 -2.62
N GLY A 75 -0.51 1.81 -2.89
CA GLY A 75 0.13 0.49 -2.92
C GLY A 75 0.49 0.06 -4.34
N ASP A 76 1.15 -1.09 -4.46
CA ASP A 76 1.69 -1.59 -5.73
C ASP A 76 0.64 -1.77 -6.83
N GLY A 77 -0.58 -2.21 -6.47
CA GLY A 77 -1.69 -2.32 -7.41
C GLY A 77 -2.05 -0.99 -8.08
N LEU A 78 -1.90 0.13 -7.38
CA LEU A 78 -2.12 1.47 -7.95
C LEU A 78 -0.92 1.95 -8.79
N GLN A 79 0.31 1.55 -8.43
CA GLN A 79 1.50 1.79 -9.26
C GLN A 79 1.41 1.04 -10.60
N VAL A 80 0.97 -0.22 -10.58
CA VAL A 80 0.75 -1.03 -11.77
C VAL A 80 -0.41 -0.50 -12.60
N TRP A 81 -1.57 -0.23 -12.00
CA TRP A 81 -2.73 0.34 -12.71
C TRP A 81 -2.41 1.69 -13.39
N SER A 82 -1.66 2.56 -12.70
CA SER A 82 -1.27 3.87 -13.24
C SER A 82 -0.08 3.81 -14.23
N ASN A 83 0.48 2.63 -14.47
CA ASN A 83 1.72 2.38 -15.21
C ASN A 83 2.82 3.36 -14.80
N ASP A 84 3.28 3.22 -13.56
CA ASP A 84 4.39 3.98 -12.95
C ASP A 84 4.15 5.48 -12.72
N ARG A 85 2.98 6.04 -13.11
CA ARG A 85 2.63 7.46 -12.91
C ARG A 85 2.35 7.81 -11.45
N ILE A 86 1.79 6.88 -10.69
CA ILE A 86 1.69 6.92 -9.23
C ILE A 86 2.71 5.90 -8.71
N LYS A 87 3.50 6.28 -7.71
CA LYS A 87 4.47 5.37 -7.08
C LYS A 87 3.90 4.80 -5.79
N SER A 88 4.16 3.52 -5.56
CA SER A 88 3.89 2.83 -4.30
C SER A 88 4.67 3.51 -3.18
N CYS A 89 4.02 3.76 -2.06
CA CYS A 89 4.63 4.44 -0.91
C CYS A 89 5.44 3.42 -0.10
N MET A 90 6.77 3.49 -0.17
CA MET A 90 7.62 2.74 0.76
C MET A 90 7.34 3.19 2.20
N HIS A 91 7.16 2.25 3.14
CA HIS A 91 6.77 2.63 4.50
C HIS A 91 7.24 1.72 5.68
N ARG A 92 7.55 2.30 6.87
CA ARG A 92 7.89 1.58 8.16
C ARG A 92 7.37 2.27 9.45
N VAL A 93 6.68 1.65 10.42
CA VAL A 93 6.42 2.32 11.74
C VAL A 93 7.53 1.94 12.72
N VAL A 94 7.63 2.78 13.73
CA VAL A 94 8.78 2.94 14.61
C VAL A 94 8.20 3.06 16.00
N LEU A 95 8.26 2.00 16.79
CA LEU A 95 7.74 1.99 18.16
C LEU A 95 8.72 2.78 19.04
N LYS A 96 8.30 3.98 19.47
CA LYS A 96 9.10 4.89 20.30
C LYS A 96 8.71 4.90 21.78
N GLU A 97 7.56 4.31 22.10
CA GLU A 97 7.04 4.24 23.46
C GLU A 97 6.82 2.78 23.82
N ASN A 98 7.06 2.43 25.09
CA ASN A 98 6.72 1.11 25.65
C ASN A 98 5.20 1.06 25.89
N LYS A 99 4.44 1.04 24.80
CA LYS A 99 2.98 0.90 24.75
C LYS A 99 2.57 0.08 23.54
N VAL A 100 1.66 -0.86 23.75
CA VAL A 100 0.99 -1.60 22.66
C VAL A 100 0.30 -0.61 21.71
N ARG A 101 0.56 -0.72 20.41
CA ARG A 101 -0.13 0.01 19.36
C ARG A 101 -1.18 -0.90 18.70
N TYR A 102 -2.35 -0.34 18.43
CA TYR A 102 -3.38 -0.98 17.61
C TYR A 102 -3.57 -0.15 16.34
N SER A 103 -3.65 -0.81 15.19
CA SER A 103 -3.97 -0.14 13.93
C SER A 103 -4.91 -0.98 13.06
N PHE A 104 -5.57 -0.28 12.13
CA PHE A 104 -6.56 -0.84 11.21
C PHE A 104 -6.16 -0.42 9.79
N GLY A 105 -5.92 -1.39 8.92
CA GLY A 105 -5.63 -1.20 7.50
C GLY A 105 -6.80 -1.65 6.65
N GLN A 106 -7.19 -0.82 5.68
CA GLN A 106 -8.12 -1.20 4.62
C GLN A 106 -7.40 -1.08 3.28
N PHE A 107 -7.14 -2.23 2.66
CA PHE A 107 -6.49 -2.33 1.36
C PHE A 107 -7.56 -2.64 0.30
N PHE A 108 -7.38 -2.07 -0.89
CA PHE A 108 -8.31 -2.23 -2.01
C PHE A 108 -7.51 -2.72 -3.22
N TRP A 109 -7.69 -3.99 -3.59
CA TRP A 109 -7.01 -4.59 -4.73
C TRP A 109 -7.92 -4.70 -5.94
N ASN A 110 -7.38 -4.60 -7.15
CA ASN A 110 -8.15 -4.74 -8.38
C ASN A 110 -7.47 -5.75 -9.31
N LYS A 111 -8.26 -6.62 -9.96
CA LYS A 111 -7.77 -7.42 -11.09
C LYS A 111 -7.75 -6.54 -12.34
N GLY A 112 -6.68 -5.75 -12.48
CA GLY A 112 -6.48 -4.85 -13.61
C GLY A 112 -5.89 -5.56 -14.83
N ASP A 113 -6.52 -5.37 -15.99
CA ASP A 113 -6.06 -5.89 -17.29
C ASP A 113 -5.75 -4.70 -18.24
N HIS A 114 -4.62 -4.03 -18.00
CA HIS A 114 -4.20 -2.79 -18.67
C HIS A 114 -2.69 -2.86 -19.02
N PRO A 115 -2.26 -2.57 -20.27
CA PRO A 115 -0.90 -2.92 -20.73
C PRO A 115 0.13 -1.77 -20.68
N MET A 116 1.37 -2.09 -20.31
CA MET A 116 2.48 -2.24 -21.28
C MET A 116 3.82 -2.62 -20.61
N GLN A 117 4.04 -2.24 -19.35
CA GLN A 117 5.21 -2.70 -18.58
C GLN A 117 4.87 -3.93 -17.73
N TYR A 118 3.93 -3.77 -16.81
CA TYR A 118 3.61 -4.80 -15.83
C TYR A 118 2.72 -5.92 -16.43
N LYS A 119 3.00 -7.17 -16.08
CA LYS A 119 2.03 -8.28 -16.24
C LYS A 119 0.81 -8.05 -15.32
N PRO A 120 -0.40 -8.52 -15.67
CA PRO A 120 -1.54 -8.52 -14.77
C PRO A 120 -1.20 -9.22 -13.45
N ILE A 121 -1.64 -8.65 -12.32
CA ILE A 121 -1.33 -9.20 -11.00
C ILE A 121 -2.55 -9.95 -10.45
N ASP A 122 -2.45 -11.28 -10.35
CA ASP A 122 -3.25 -12.01 -9.39
C ASP A 122 -2.69 -11.81 -7.97
N LEU A 123 -3.57 -11.46 -7.03
CA LEU A 123 -3.21 -11.13 -5.67
C LEU A 123 -2.65 -12.34 -4.89
N VAL A 124 -3.14 -13.55 -5.16
CA VAL A 124 -2.70 -14.76 -4.45
C VAL A 124 -1.29 -15.13 -4.90
N GLU A 125 -1.04 -15.10 -6.21
CA GLU A 125 0.29 -15.32 -6.79
C GLU A 125 1.29 -14.25 -6.31
N TYR A 126 0.86 -12.98 -6.22
CA TYR A 126 1.70 -11.89 -5.73
C TYR A 126 2.10 -12.05 -4.27
N PHE A 127 1.14 -12.34 -3.38
CA PHE A 127 1.46 -12.58 -1.98
C PHE A 127 2.29 -13.85 -1.79
N GLN A 128 2.03 -14.92 -2.55
CA GLN A 128 2.86 -16.12 -2.47
C GLN A 128 4.30 -15.84 -2.88
N TYR A 129 4.50 -15.16 -4.02
CA TYR A 129 5.83 -14.73 -4.46
C TYR A 129 6.52 -13.81 -3.43
N TYR A 130 5.78 -12.87 -2.83
CA TYR A 130 6.28 -12.03 -1.74
C TYR A 130 6.76 -12.87 -0.55
N TYR A 131 5.94 -13.80 -0.04
CA TYR A 131 6.32 -14.64 1.11
C TYR A 131 7.52 -15.56 0.82
N GLU A 132 7.60 -16.12 -0.39
CA GLU A 132 8.73 -16.96 -0.82
C GLU A 132 10.04 -16.16 -0.92
N ASN A 133 9.98 -14.90 -1.33
CA ASN A 133 11.15 -14.04 -1.54
C ASN A 133 11.45 -13.05 -0.39
N MET A 134 10.58 -12.94 0.62
CA MET A 134 10.77 -12.01 1.76
C MET A 134 12.10 -12.24 2.50
N SER A 135 12.61 -13.48 2.50
CA SER A 135 13.90 -13.84 3.09
C SER A 135 15.13 -13.43 2.26
N THR A 136 14.97 -13.10 0.97
CA THR A 136 16.06 -12.80 0.03
C THR A 136 16.10 -11.33 -0.39
N VAL A 137 14.95 -10.70 -0.69
CA VAL A 137 14.86 -9.26 -1.01
C VAL A 137 14.53 -8.37 0.20
N GLY A 138 14.05 -8.95 1.30
CA GLY A 138 13.69 -8.20 2.50
C GLY A 138 12.62 -7.13 2.22
N PHE A 139 12.80 -5.94 2.80
CA PHE A 139 11.86 -4.82 2.66
C PHE A 139 12.04 -3.99 1.38
N ASP A 140 13.09 -4.26 0.59
CA ASP A 140 13.36 -3.56 -0.68
C ASP A 140 12.62 -4.20 -1.88
N PHE A 141 11.68 -5.11 -1.61
CA PHE A 141 10.86 -5.80 -2.59
C PHE A 141 10.21 -4.85 -3.60
N SER A 142 10.33 -5.14 -4.90
CA SER A 142 9.65 -4.37 -5.94
C SER A 142 8.62 -5.18 -6.71
N VAL A 143 7.41 -4.62 -6.88
CA VAL A 143 6.41 -5.15 -7.83
C VAL A 143 6.95 -5.28 -9.27
N LYS A 144 7.99 -4.51 -9.60
CA LYS A 144 8.73 -4.63 -10.86
C LYS A 144 9.43 -5.98 -11.03
N GLU A 145 10.07 -6.49 -9.99
CA GLU A 145 10.76 -7.78 -10.00
C GLU A 145 9.76 -8.93 -10.21
N TYR A 146 8.64 -8.89 -9.49
CA TYR A 146 7.53 -9.83 -9.70
C TYR A 146 6.99 -9.81 -11.14
N CYS A 147 6.89 -8.62 -11.74
CA CYS A 147 6.40 -8.44 -13.10
C CYS A 147 7.47 -8.64 -14.20
N GLY A 148 8.77 -8.69 -13.84
CA GLY A 148 9.89 -8.88 -14.77
C GLY A 148 10.29 -7.65 -15.59
N VAL A 149 10.23 -6.44 -15.02
CA VAL A 149 10.49 -5.15 -15.71
C VAL A 149 11.39 -4.16 -14.97
#